data_AF-A0AB74NCZ4-F1
#
_entry.id   AF-A0AB74NCZ4-F1
#
_cell.length_a   1.000
_cell.length_b   1.000
_cell.length_c   1.000
_cell.angle_alpha   90.00
_cell.angle_beta   90.00
_cell.angle_gamma   90.00
#
_symmetry.space_group_name_H-M   'P 1'
#
loop_
_entity.id
_entity.type
_entity.pdbx_description
1 polymer ?
#
loop_
_entity_poly.entity_id
_entity_poly.type
_entity_poly.pdbx_seq_one_letter_code
_entity_poly.pdbx_strand_id
1 'polypeptide(L)'
;MNQAKTHLAELKALFHSTGQLNVTLEEYQAKLNELLKSTEHLPKDTKEAILKETRGVINKGILFTQKQLESTENAFSENKSRNAANLNYAKFF
;
A
#
# COMPACT_ATOMS: atom_id res chain seq x y z
N MET A 1 2.44 -4.18 27.90
CA MET A 1 2.04 -3.70 26.56
C MET A 1 1.34 -4.86 25.86
N ASN A 2 0.11 -4.70 25.31
CA ASN A 2 -0.63 -5.82 24.69
C ASN A 2 0.09 -6.26 23.41
N GLN A 3 0.40 -7.56 23.29
CA GLN A 3 1.13 -8.14 22.17
C GLN A 3 0.50 -7.81 20.80
N ALA A 4 -0.84 -7.76 20.72
CA ALA A 4 -1.51 -7.37 19.49
C ALA A 4 -1.35 -5.88 19.13
N LYS A 5 -1.22 -5.00 20.13
CA LYS A 5 -0.89 -3.58 19.89
C LYS A 5 0.53 -3.42 19.38
N THR A 6 1.47 -4.26 19.86
CA THR A 6 2.84 -4.30 19.35
C THR A 6 2.87 -4.76 17.91
N HIS A 7 2.23 -5.89 17.58
CA HIS A 7 2.18 -6.38 16.19
C HIS A 7 1.46 -5.41 15.24
N LEU A 8 0.46 -4.67 15.71
CA LEU A 8 -0.19 -3.62 14.90
C LEU A 8 0.73 -2.44 14.65
N ALA A 9 1.53 -2.03 15.65
CA ALA A 9 2.55 -1.00 15.47
C ALA A 9 3.65 -1.44 14.48
N GLU A 10 4.10 -2.69 14.59
CA GLU A 10 5.03 -3.30 13.64
C GLU A 10 4.45 -3.37 12.23
N LEU A 11 3.20 -3.81 12.08
CA LEU A 11 2.51 -3.85 10.78
C LEU A 11 2.44 -2.46 10.14
N LYS A 12 2.19 -1.40 10.92
CA LYS A 12 2.22 -0.01 10.44
C LYS A 12 3.62 0.43 10.01
N ALA A 13 4.65 -0.01 10.72
CA ALA A 13 6.04 0.34 10.41
C ALA A 13 6.55 -0.32 9.11
N LEU A 14 5.86 -1.34 8.60
CA LEU A 14 6.10 -1.92 7.28
C LEU A 14 5.71 -0.98 6.13
N PHE A 15 5.02 0.12 6.43
CA PHE A 15 4.63 1.12 5.45
C PHE A 15 5.50 2.37 5.60
N HIS A 16 5.95 2.92 4.48
CA HIS A 16 6.44 4.29 4.42
C HIS A 16 5.32 5.28 4.80
N SER A 17 5.70 6.51 5.16
CA SER A 17 4.74 7.61 5.37
C SER A 17 3.82 7.84 4.15
N THR A 18 4.30 7.47 2.96
CA THR A 18 3.57 7.52 1.69
C THR A 18 2.53 6.41 1.52
N GLY A 19 2.61 5.32 2.30
CA GLY A 19 1.73 4.15 2.19
C GLY A 19 2.29 3.00 1.35
N GLN A 20 3.53 3.09 0.88
CA GLN A 20 4.21 1.98 0.20
C GLN A 20 4.77 0.97 1.20
N LEU A 21 4.70 -0.34 0.90
CA LEU A 21 5.43 -1.35 1.65
C LEU A 21 6.95 -1.19 1.47
N ASN A 22 7.70 -1.24 2.56
CA ASN A 22 9.17 -1.24 2.56
C ASN A 22 9.77 -2.66 2.68
N VAL A 23 8.91 -3.67 2.73
CA VAL A 23 9.23 -5.09 2.88
C VAL A 23 8.62 -5.90 1.73
N THR A 24 8.99 -7.17 1.62
CA THR A 24 8.37 -8.07 0.66
C THR A 24 6.92 -8.41 1.04
N LEU A 25 6.18 -8.98 0.09
CA LEU A 25 4.82 -9.46 0.33
C LEU A 25 4.80 -10.58 1.37
N GLU A 26 5.79 -11.46 1.36
CA GLU A 26 5.93 -12.58 2.31
C GLU A 26 6.14 -12.06 3.74
N GLU A 27 7.00 -11.06 3.93
CA GLU A 27 7.25 -10.44 5.23
C GLU A 27 5.99 -9.75 5.77
N TYR A 28 5.26 -9.03 4.89
CA TYR A 28 3.98 -8.43 5.23
C TYR A 28 2.93 -9.49 5.64
N GLN A 29 2.81 -10.58 4.88
CA GLN A 29 1.88 -11.67 5.18
C GLN A 29 2.23 -12.37 6.50
N ALA A 30 3.52 -12.61 6.76
CA ALA A 30 3.99 -13.17 8.03
C ALA A 30 3.58 -12.28 9.22
N LYS A 31 3.79 -10.96 9.11
CA LYS A 31 3.43 -10.01 10.17
C LYS A 31 1.91 -9.89 10.37
N LEU A 32 1.13 -9.95 9.30
CA LEU A 32 -0.33 -9.98 9.38
C LEU A 32 -0.82 -11.24 10.11
N ASN A 33 -0.20 -12.39 9.84
CA ASN A 33 -0.52 -13.65 10.50
C ASN A 33 -0.16 -13.63 12.00
N GLU A 34 0.97 -13.02 12.37
CA GLU A 34 1.33 -12.79 13.78
C GLU A 34 0.30 -11.92 14.49
N LEU A 35 -0.15 -10.83 13.84
CA LEU A 35 -1.20 -9.98 14.37
C LEU A 35 -2.50 -10.77 14.58
N LEU A 36 -2.95 -11.53 13.57
CA LEU A 36 -4.17 -12.34 13.67
C LEU A 36 -4.12 -13.31 14.85
N LYS A 37 -3.04 -14.08 14.98
CA LYS A 37 -2.83 -15.01 16.11
C LYS A 37 -2.87 -14.30 17.45
N SER A 38 -2.21 -13.14 17.57
CA SER A 38 -2.19 -12.36 18.81
C SER A 38 -3.55 -11.79 19.21
N THR A 39 -4.49 -11.69 18.26
CA THR A 39 -5.86 -11.24 18.55
C THR A 39 -6.81 -12.35 18.96
N GLU A 40 -6.50 -13.63 18.75
CA GLU A 40 -7.44 -14.76 18.94
C GLU A 40 -8.05 -14.84 20.34
N HIS A 41 -7.27 -14.50 21.37
CA HIS A 41 -7.71 -14.59 22.77
C HIS A 41 -8.25 -13.27 23.34
N LEU A 42 -8.31 -12.21 22.53
CA LEU A 42 -8.75 -10.90 23.00
C LEU A 42 -10.28 -10.80 23.13
N PRO A 43 -10.78 -9.91 24.01
CA PRO A 43 -12.19 -9.56 24.07
C PRO A 43 -12.70 -9.02 22.72
N LYS A 44 -13.98 -9.27 22.42
CA LYS A 44 -14.62 -8.92 21.13
C LYS A 44 -14.39 -7.46 20.74
N ASP A 45 -14.64 -6.52 21.65
CA ASP A 45 -14.51 -5.08 21.36
C ASP A 45 -13.06 -4.69 21.03
N THR A 46 -12.09 -5.36 21.66
CA THR A 46 -10.66 -5.13 21.38
C THR A 46 -10.26 -5.71 20.03
N LYS A 47 -10.79 -6.89 19.67
CA LYS A 47 -10.60 -7.48 18.34
C LYS A 47 -11.16 -6.58 17.24
N GLU A 48 -12.37 -6.06 17.43
CA GLU A 48 -13.02 -5.17 16.46
C GLU A 48 -12.24 -3.86 16.28
N ALA A 49 -11.74 -3.27 17.36
CA ALA A 49 -10.89 -2.08 17.29
C ALA A 49 -9.61 -2.33 16.50
N ILE A 50 -8.92 -3.44 16.77
CA ILE A 50 -7.68 -3.82 16.06
C ILE A 50 -7.99 -4.10 14.58
N LEU A 51 -9.05 -4.84 14.27
CA LEU A 51 -9.48 -5.12 12.89
C LEU A 51 -9.79 -3.84 12.11
N LYS A 52 -10.50 -2.89 12.73
CA LYS A 52 -10.81 -1.59 12.11
C LYS A 52 -9.53 -0.83 11.77
N GLU A 53 -8.57 -0.83 12.67
CA GLU A 53 -7.30 -0.14 12.50
C GLU A 53 -6.42 -0.82 11.43
N THR A 54 -6.32 -2.15 11.45
CA THR A 54 -5.63 -2.93 10.40
C THR A 54 -6.22 -2.66 9.02
N ARG A 55 -7.56 -2.66 8.89
CA ARG A 55 -8.23 -2.29 7.62
C ARG A 55 -7.87 -0.89 7.16
N GLY A 56 -7.79 0.07 8.09
CA GLY A 56 -7.39 1.44 7.80
C GLY A 56 -5.97 1.53 7.21
N VAL A 57 -5.04 0.72 7.73
CA VAL A 57 -3.66 0.63 7.21
C VAL A 57 -3.65 0.05 5.79
N ILE A 58 -4.35 -1.07 5.58
CA ILE A 58 -4.41 -1.74 4.27
C ILE A 58 -5.03 -0.82 3.19
N ASN A 59 -6.13 -0.15 3.52
CA ASN A 59 -6.80 0.75 2.57
C ASN A 59 -5.91 1.93 2.15
N LYS A 60 -5.09 2.47 3.06
CA LYS A 60 -4.11 3.50 2.72
C LYS A 60 -3.06 2.99 1.73
N GLY A 61 -2.59 1.77 1.91
CA GLY A 61 -1.66 1.11 0.97
C GLY A 61 -2.27 0.94 -0.41
N ILE A 62 -3.52 0.47 -0.51
CA ILE A 62 -4.22 0.30 -1.79
C ILE A 62 -4.37 1.65 -2.51
N LEU A 63 -4.81 2.69 -1.81
CA LEU A 63 -4.98 4.03 -2.39
C LEU A 63 -3.65 4.60 -2.91
N PHE A 64 -2.54 4.36 -2.22
CA PHE A 64 -1.22 4.77 -2.69
C PHE A 64 -0.83 4.04 -3.98
N THR A 65 -1.00 2.72 -4.03
CA THR A 65 -0.69 1.91 -5.22
C THR A 65 -1.52 2.34 -6.43
N GLN A 66 -2.82 2.63 -6.24
CA GLN A 66 -3.68 3.14 -7.31
C GLN A 66 -3.16 4.47 -7.88
N LYS A 67 -2.79 5.42 -7.01
CA LYS A 67 -2.21 6.71 -7.45
C LYS A 67 -0.91 6.54 -8.23
N GLN A 68 -0.07 5.58 -7.84
CA GLN A 68 1.18 5.31 -8.57
C GLN A 68 0.92 4.70 -9.94
N LEU A 69 -0.07 3.81 -10.06
CA LEU A 69 -0.50 3.27 -11.35
C LEU A 69 -1.04 4.40 -12.26
N GLU A 70 -1.95 5.23 -11.76
CA GLU A 70 -2.48 6.39 -12.49
C GLU A 70 -1.36 7.33 -12.95
N SER A 71 -0.40 7.66 -12.07
CA SER A 71 0.73 8.51 -12.42
C SER A 71 1.62 7.88 -13.51
N THR A 72 1.81 6.56 -13.46
CA THR A 72 2.62 5.82 -14.43
C THR A 72 1.91 5.77 -15.79
N GLU A 73 0.60 5.49 -15.81
CA GLU A 73 -0.23 5.50 -17.01
C GLU A 73 -0.26 6.87 -17.70
N ASN A 74 -0.36 7.94 -16.90
CA ASN A 74 -0.28 9.32 -17.39
C ASN A 74 1.08 9.60 -18.03
N ALA A 75 2.19 9.22 -17.37
CA ALA A 75 3.54 9.39 -17.91
C ALA A 75 3.75 8.64 -19.23
N PHE A 76 3.25 7.40 -19.36
CA PHE A 76 3.30 6.66 -20.62
C PHE A 76 2.45 7.31 -21.72
N SER A 77 1.28 7.84 -21.38
CA SER A 77 0.36 8.46 -22.34
C SER A 77 0.91 9.78 -22.87
N GLU A 78 1.46 10.62 -21.99
CA GLU A 78 2.16 11.86 -22.37
C GLU A 78 3.39 11.60 -23.24
N ASN A 79 4.19 10.58 -22.90
CA ASN A 79 5.37 10.21 -23.69
C ASN A 79 4.98 9.72 -25.10
N LYS A 80 3.92 8.90 -25.22
CA LYS A 80 3.36 8.51 -26.52
C LYS A 80 2.89 9.72 -27.34
N SER A 81 2.20 10.67 -26.70
CA SER A 81 1.72 11.90 -27.35
C SER A 81 2.87 12.75 -27.89
N ARG A 82 3.92 12.95 -27.09
CA ARG A 82 5.14 13.68 -27.50
C ARG A 82 5.86 12.99 -28.67
N ASN A 83 6.01 11.67 -28.63
CA ASN A 83 6.63 10.92 -29.72
C ASN A 83 5.82 11.01 -31.02
N ALA A 84 4.49 10.95 -30.95
CA ALA A 84 3.63 11.14 -32.12
C ALA A 84 3.73 12.56 -32.70
N ALA A 85 3.77 13.59 -31.83
CA ALA A 85 3.96 14.98 -32.25
C ALA A 85 5.33 15.18 -32.94
N ASN A 86 6.40 14.60 -32.39
CA ASN A 86 7.75 14.67 -32.97
C ASN A 86 7.85 13.94 -34.31
N LEU A 87 7.22 12.77 -34.44
CA LEU A 87 7.15 12.03 -35.71
C LEU A 87 6.41 12.81 -36.79
N ASN A 88 5.32 13.50 -36.44
CA ASN A 88 4.61 14.36 -37.38
C ASN A 88 5.46 15.58 -37.76
N TYR A 89 6.10 16.24 -36.79
CA TYR A 89 7.00 17.37 -37.05
C TYR A 89 8.14 16.98 -38.01
N ALA A 90 8.76 15.82 -37.82
CA ALA A 90 9.84 15.33 -38.69
C ALA A 90 9.41 15.00 -40.14
N LYS A 91 8.10 14.86 -40.41
CA LYS A 91 7.58 14.69 -41.79
C LYS A 91 7.35 16.01 -42.52
N PHE A 92 7.33 17.14 -41.79
CA PHE A 92 7.10 18.47 -42.37
C PHE A 92 8.39 19.18 -42.82
N PHE A 93 9.57 18.65 -42.47
CA PHE A 93 10.88 19.12 -42.93
C PHE A 93 11.53 18.07 -43.84
#